data_AF-A0A1B7MY96-F1
#
_entry.id   AF-A0A1B7MY96-F1
#
_cell.length_a   1.000
_cell.length_b   1.000
_cell.length_c   1.000
_cell.angle_alpha   90.00
_cell.angle_beta   90.00
_cell.angle_gamma   90.00
#
_symmetry.space_group_name_H-M   'P 1'
#
loop_
_entity.id
_entity.type
_entity.pdbx_description
1 polymer ?
#
loop_
_entity_poly.entity_id
_entity_poly.type
_entity_poly.pdbx_seq_one_letter_code
_entity_poly.pdbx_strand_id
1 'polypeptide(L)'
;MAQSTPRVWLITGSSSGFGRAMVEEVLRNGEIAVATLRKPSVLDDLADQYPRTHLLVVPLDVTNEAQVKSAFVKAKDVFGRVDVVYNNAGQVLLQEAEGTSMDRARALMDINYWGAVTVSLEAVRFFREENPKGAGGLLMQVSSLCAMKGVPKIAFYSSTKAALDLFTEVLAQEVLPAWNIKVHDPNSDR
;
A
#
# COMPACT_ATOMS: atom_id res chain seq x y z
N MET A 1 24.92 -7.16 19.01
CA MET A 1 24.08 -7.42 17.83
C MET A 1 24.16 -6.17 16.97
N ALA A 2 24.55 -6.26 15.70
CA ALA A 2 24.53 -5.09 14.83
C ALA A 2 23.08 -4.57 14.78
N GLN A 3 22.85 -3.35 15.26
CA GLN A 3 21.54 -2.71 15.10
C GLN A 3 21.31 -2.56 13.60
N SER A 4 20.36 -3.33 13.07
CA SER A 4 19.84 -3.12 11.72
C SER A 4 19.36 -1.69 11.62
N THR A 5 19.76 -0.97 10.57
CA THR A 5 19.23 0.34 10.25
C THR A 5 17.70 0.26 10.16
N PRO A 6 16.93 1.23 10.72
CA PRO A 6 15.48 1.26 10.58
C PRO A 6 15.04 1.16 9.12
N ARG A 7 14.02 0.34 8.86
CA ARG A 7 13.38 0.24 7.53
C ARG A 7 12.43 1.41 7.32
N VAL A 8 12.34 1.88 6.08
CA VAL A 8 11.39 2.92 5.67
C VAL A 8 10.16 2.27 5.03
N TRP A 9 9.00 2.47 5.65
CA TRP A 9 7.72 1.92 5.23
C TRP A 9 6.85 3.00 4.61
N LEU A 10 6.45 2.83 3.35
CA LEU A 10 5.36 3.61 2.75
C LEU A 10 4.05 2.86 2.91
N ILE A 11 3.11 3.47 3.63
CA ILE A 11 1.84 2.84 4.02
C ILE A 11 0.70 3.61 3.37
N THR A 12 -0.14 2.94 2.57
CA THR A 12 -1.32 3.56 1.95
C THR A 12 -2.59 3.35 2.79
N GLY A 13 -3.46 4.36 2.84
CA GLY A 13 -4.71 4.27 3.60
C GLY A 13 -4.50 4.30 5.11
N SER A 14 -3.58 5.14 5.61
CA SER A 14 -3.19 5.21 7.02
C SER A 14 -4.22 5.84 7.96
N SER A 15 -5.41 6.24 7.48
CA SER A 15 -6.39 6.96 8.29
C SER A 15 -7.05 6.13 9.39
N SER A 16 -7.16 4.81 9.20
CA SER A 16 -7.92 3.93 10.08
C SER A 16 -7.58 2.45 9.85
N GLY A 17 -8.13 1.56 10.69
CA GLY A 17 -8.06 0.11 10.50
C GLY A 17 -6.63 -0.40 10.40
N PHE A 18 -6.39 -1.34 9.48
CA PHE A 18 -5.06 -1.96 9.28
C PHE A 18 -3.98 -0.95 8.90
N GLY A 19 -4.30 0.05 8.09
CA GLY A 19 -3.33 1.07 7.68
C GLY A 19 -2.82 1.90 8.87
N ARG A 20 -3.74 2.33 9.75
CA ARG A 20 -3.36 3.06 10.98
C ARG A 20 -2.60 2.15 11.96
N ALA A 21 -3.12 0.95 12.20
CA ALA A 21 -2.45 -0.01 13.08
C ALA A 21 -1.03 -0.35 12.61
N MET A 22 -0.81 -0.44 11.29
CA MET A 22 0.50 -0.67 10.71
C MET A 22 1.45 0.52 10.96
N VAL A 23 0.97 1.77 10.82
CA VAL A 23 1.78 2.96 11.16
C VAL A 23 2.21 2.91 12.63
N GLU A 24 1.28 2.65 13.53
CA GLU A 24 1.55 2.57 14.98
C GLU A 24 2.53 1.42 15.30
N GLU A 25 2.41 0.27 14.65
CA GLU A 25 3.30 -0.87 14.81
C GLU A 25 4.72 -0.57 14.33
N VAL A 26 4.86 0.00 13.12
CA VAL A 26 6.15 0.40 12.54
C VAL A 26 6.87 1.37 13.46
N LEU A 27 6.17 2.40 13.94
CA LEU A 27 6.74 3.41 14.84
C LEU A 27 7.13 2.82 16.20
N ARG A 28 6.31 1.92 16.76
CA ARG A 28 6.60 1.26 18.04
C ARG A 28 7.85 0.37 17.97
N ASN A 29 8.12 -0.23 16.82
CA ASN A 29 9.31 -1.04 16.58
C ASN A 29 10.56 -0.21 16.24
N GLY A 30 10.48 1.13 16.27
CA GLY A 30 11.60 2.01 15.94
C GLY A 30 11.91 2.07 14.45
N GLU A 31 10.97 1.64 13.61
CA GLU A 31 11.05 1.78 12.16
C GLU A 31 10.45 3.11 11.70
N ILE A 32 10.66 3.47 10.43
CA ILE A 32 10.25 4.75 9.87
C ILE A 32 8.97 4.56 9.07
N ALA A 33 7.96 5.40 9.33
CA ALA A 33 6.68 5.38 8.63
C ALA A 33 6.51 6.63 7.73
N VAL A 34 6.31 6.39 6.44
CA VAL A 34 5.68 7.33 5.50
C VAL A 34 4.20 6.99 5.45
N ALA A 35 3.42 7.66 6.29
CA ALA A 35 1.98 7.43 6.42
C ALA A 35 1.22 8.26 5.37
N THR A 36 0.45 7.59 4.51
CA THR A 36 -0.24 8.26 3.40
C THR A 36 -1.76 8.11 3.49
N LEU A 37 -2.46 9.23 3.33
CA LEU A 37 -3.91 9.33 3.48
C LEU A 37 -4.45 10.62 2.85
N ARG A 38 -5.73 10.64 2.48
CA ARG A 38 -6.34 11.83 1.84
C ARG A 38 -6.43 13.05 2.76
N LYS A 39 -6.60 12.84 4.07
CA LYS A 39 -6.74 13.90 5.07
C LYS A 39 -5.65 13.75 6.15
N PRO A 40 -4.49 14.42 5.98
CA PRO A 40 -3.34 14.28 6.89
C PRO A 40 -3.66 14.53 8.37
N SER A 41 -4.58 15.46 8.67
CA SER A 41 -4.95 15.83 10.04
C SER A 41 -5.53 14.70 10.89
N VAL A 42 -5.90 13.56 10.28
CA VAL A 42 -6.35 12.36 10.99
C VAL A 42 -5.22 11.72 11.80
N LEU A 43 -3.96 12.04 11.50
CA LEU A 43 -2.78 11.53 12.20
C LEU A 43 -2.04 12.61 12.99
N ASP A 44 -2.67 13.75 13.28
CA ASP A 44 -2.04 14.82 14.09
C ASP A 44 -1.61 14.28 15.47
N ASP A 45 -2.39 13.36 16.04
CA ASP A 45 -2.08 12.71 17.30
C ASP A 45 -0.76 11.91 17.26
N LEU A 46 -0.43 11.28 16.13
CA LEU A 46 0.85 10.59 15.95
C LEU A 46 1.97 11.56 15.55
N ALA A 47 1.66 12.57 14.75
CA ALA A 47 2.63 13.59 14.32
C ALA A 47 3.16 14.42 15.50
N ASP A 48 2.33 14.64 16.53
CA ASP A 48 2.75 15.31 17.77
C ASP A 48 3.66 14.43 18.64
N GLN A 49 3.55 13.11 18.52
CA GLN A 49 4.32 12.13 19.31
C GLN A 49 5.66 11.75 18.66
N TYR A 50 5.73 11.75 17.33
CA TYR A 50 6.87 11.26 16.58
C TYR A 50 7.52 12.35 15.72
N PRO A 51 8.86 12.52 15.77
CA PRO A 51 9.53 13.49 14.94
C PRO A 51 9.46 13.09 13.45
N ARG A 52 9.66 14.06 12.56
CA ARG A 52 9.73 13.84 11.11
C ARG A 52 10.77 12.82 10.66
N THR A 53 11.77 12.54 11.49
CA THR A 53 12.78 11.50 11.25
C THR A 53 12.24 10.07 11.41
N HIS A 54 11.07 9.90 12.02
CA HIS A 54 10.41 8.60 12.21
C HIS A 54 9.02 8.56 11.54
N LEU A 55 8.31 9.69 11.46
CA LEU A 55 6.99 9.77 10.84
C LEU A 55 6.92 10.91 9.81
N LEU A 56 6.67 10.56 8.56
CA LEU A 56 6.33 11.51 7.50
C LEU A 56 4.88 11.29 7.07
N VAL A 57 4.01 12.26 7.36
CA VAL A 57 2.61 12.23 6.89
C VAL A 57 2.50 12.89 5.53
N VAL A 58 1.96 12.19 4.53
CA VAL A 58 1.84 12.67 3.14
C VAL A 58 0.39 12.55 2.64
N PRO A 59 -0.20 13.64 2.08
CA PRO A 59 -1.50 13.55 1.43
C PRO A 59 -1.41 12.64 0.19
N LEU A 60 -2.29 11.63 0.12
CA LEU A 60 -2.39 10.72 -1.02
C LEU A 60 -3.83 10.26 -1.25
N ASP A 61 -4.34 10.51 -2.45
CA ASP A 61 -5.39 9.75 -3.10
C ASP A 61 -4.77 8.76 -4.09
N VAL A 62 -4.93 7.46 -3.85
CA VAL A 62 -4.35 6.41 -4.69
C VAL A 62 -4.91 6.38 -6.10
N THR A 63 -6.08 6.98 -6.35
CA THR A 63 -6.65 7.13 -7.70
C THR A 63 -5.94 8.22 -8.51
N ASN A 64 -5.08 9.02 -7.89
CA ASN A 64 -4.30 10.07 -8.52
C ASN A 64 -2.83 9.65 -8.67
N GLU A 65 -2.45 9.24 -9.87
CA GLU A 65 -1.09 8.78 -10.19
C GLU A 65 -0.01 9.81 -9.84
N ALA A 66 -0.26 11.10 -10.05
CA ALA A 66 0.70 12.15 -9.73
C ALA A 66 0.95 12.25 -8.22
N GLN A 67 -0.08 12.03 -7.40
CA GLN A 67 0.08 11.99 -5.95
C GLN A 67 0.84 10.74 -5.50
N VAL A 68 0.60 9.58 -6.13
CA VAL A 68 1.37 8.35 -5.86
C VAL A 68 2.86 8.61 -6.09
N LYS A 69 3.24 9.10 -7.27
CA LYS A 69 4.64 9.47 -7.58
C LYS A 69 5.21 10.48 -6.59
N SER A 70 4.45 11.52 -6.27
CA SER A 70 4.86 12.54 -5.31
C SER A 70 5.12 11.98 -3.91
N ALA A 71 4.37 10.97 -3.47
CA ALA A 71 4.58 10.34 -2.16
C ALA A 71 5.93 9.60 -2.10
N PHE A 72 6.29 8.87 -3.15
CA PHE A 72 7.60 8.22 -3.24
C PHE A 72 8.76 9.21 -3.34
N VAL A 73 8.59 10.31 -4.10
CA VAL A 73 9.58 11.40 -4.15
C VAL A 73 9.80 11.99 -2.76
N LYS A 74 8.73 12.33 -2.03
CA LYS A 74 8.84 12.87 -0.67
C LYS A 74 9.50 11.88 0.30
N ALA A 75 9.21 10.60 0.18
CA ALA A 75 9.88 9.56 0.97
C ALA A 75 11.39 9.55 0.68
N LYS A 76 11.77 9.62 -0.60
CA LYS A 76 13.17 9.72 -1.03
C LYS A 76 13.86 10.98 -0.51
N ASP A 77 13.20 12.13 -0.61
CA ASP A 77 13.79 13.41 -0.21
C ASP A 77 14.12 13.44 1.30
N VAL A 78 13.30 12.77 2.12
CA VAL A 78 13.47 12.75 3.57
C VAL A 78 14.35 11.60 4.06
N PHE A 79 14.20 10.40 3.48
CA PHE A 79 14.82 9.17 4.00
C PHE A 79 15.78 8.50 3.02
N GLY A 80 15.85 8.96 1.77
CA GLY A 80 16.74 8.44 0.72
C GLY A 80 16.33 7.09 0.12
N ARG A 81 15.32 6.41 0.67
CA ARG A 81 14.90 5.06 0.28
C ARG A 81 13.47 4.75 0.72
N VAL A 82 12.90 3.67 0.16
CA VAL A 82 11.66 3.03 0.63
C VAL A 82 11.91 1.53 0.63
N ASP A 83 11.85 0.89 1.79
CA ASP A 83 12.18 -0.53 1.92
C ASP A 83 10.97 -1.43 1.82
N VAL A 84 9.83 -0.93 2.31
CA VAL A 84 8.58 -1.65 2.32
C VAL A 84 7.47 -0.74 1.84
N VAL A 85 6.62 -1.26 0.95
CA VAL A 85 5.35 -0.62 0.58
C VAL A 85 4.22 -1.49 1.09
N TYR A 86 3.49 -1.01 2.09
CA TYR A 86 2.27 -1.62 2.58
C TYR A 86 1.09 -1.03 1.81
N ASN A 87 0.77 -1.67 0.68
CA ASN A 87 -0.30 -1.26 -0.21
C ASN A 87 -1.63 -1.74 0.38
N ASN A 88 -2.35 -0.82 1.03
CA ASN A 88 -3.50 -1.15 1.87
C ASN A 88 -4.74 -0.33 1.56
N ALA A 89 -4.60 0.86 0.97
CA ALA A 89 -5.71 1.73 0.66
C ALA A 89 -6.82 0.97 -0.08
N GLY A 90 -8.01 1.02 0.48
CA GLY A 90 -9.17 0.31 -0.05
C GLY A 90 -10.44 0.66 0.71
N GLN A 91 -11.57 0.35 0.10
CA GLN A 91 -12.89 0.52 0.68
C GLN A 91 -13.67 -0.78 0.56
N VAL A 92 -14.54 -1.03 1.54
CA VAL A 92 -15.53 -2.10 1.48
C VAL A 92 -16.86 -1.47 1.06
N LEU A 93 -17.56 -2.13 0.14
CA LEU A 93 -18.94 -1.79 -0.22
C LEU A 93 -19.84 -2.96 0.18
N LEU A 94 -20.69 -2.74 1.17
CA LEU A 94 -21.69 -3.71 1.61
C LEU A 94 -23.05 -3.35 1.00
N GLN A 95 -23.35 -3.93 -0.15
CA GLN A 95 -24.62 -3.75 -0.87
C GLN A 95 -24.88 -4.92 -1.83
N GLU A 96 -26.15 -5.27 -2.03
CA GLU A 96 -26.56 -6.20 -3.09
C GLU A 96 -26.07 -5.73 -4.47
N ALA A 97 -25.71 -6.70 -5.32
CA ALA A 97 -25.10 -6.40 -6.61
C ALA A 97 -26.04 -5.61 -7.53
N GLU A 98 -27.32 -6.01 -7.59
CA GLU A 98 -28.33 -5.40 -8.47
C GLU A 98 -28.67 -3.95 -8.06
N GLY A 99 -28.68 -3.65 -6.76
CA GLY A 99 -28.96 -2.30 -6.24
C GLY A 99 -27.74 -1.37 -6.20
N THR A 100 -26.55 -1.84 -6.52
CA THR A 100 -25.34 -1.01 -6.55
C THR A 100 -25.30 -0.23 -7.86
N SER A 101 -25.25 1.11 -7.79
CA SER A 101 -25.07 1.92 -8.99
C SER A 101 -23.70 1.70 -9.64
N MET A 102 -23.66 1.76 -10.96
CA MET A 102 -22.41 1.56 -11.71
C MET A 102 -21.32 2.58 -11.38
N ASP A 103 -21.69 3.80 -10.99
CA ASP A 103 -20.72 4.82 -10.57
C ASP A 103 -20.02 4.43 -9.27
N ARG A 104 -20.77 3.86 -8.31
CA ARG A 104 -20.19 3.33 -7.06
C ARG A 104 -19.33 2.10 -7.32
N ALA A 105 -19.77 1.22 -8.21
CA ALA A 105 -19.00 0.04 -8.60
C ALA A 105 -17.67 0.42 -9.28
N ARG A 106 -17.68 1.39 -10.20
CA ARG A 106 -16.47 1.90 -10.87
C ARG A 106 -15.54 2.60 -9.89
N ALA A 107 -16.07 3.50 -9.04
CA ALA A 107 -15.26 4.16 -8.03
C ALA A 107 -14.57 3.17 -7.06
N LEU A 108 -15.24 2.05 -6.74
CA LEU A 108 -14.64 0.99 -5.95
C LEU A 108 -13.48 0.30 -6.69
N MET A 109 -13.62 0.06 -7.99
CA MET A 109 -12.54 -0.46 -8.85
C MET A 109 -11.38 0.52 -8.95
N ASP A 110 -11.65 1.81 -9.12
CA ASP A 110 -10.64 2.86 -9.21
C ASP A 110 -9.78 2.90 -7.94
N ILE A 111 -10.39 2.76 -6.76
CA ILE A 111 -9.68 2.79 -5.48
C ILE A 111 -8.98 1.44 -5.22
N ASN A 112 -9.73 0.34 -5.21
CA ASN A 112 -9.25 -0.94 -4.70
C ASN A 112 -8.34 -1.69 -5.68
N TYR A 113 -8.51 -1.44 -6.98
CA TYR A 113 -7.73 -2.11 -8.02
C TYR A 113 -6.78 -1.13 -8.69
N TRP A 114 -7.28 -0.12 -9.41
CA TRP A 114 -6.40 0.77 -10.17
C TRP A 114 -5.44 1.54 -9.27
N GLY A 115 -5.92 2.08 -8.15
CA GLY A 115 -5.06 2.74 -7.17
C GLY A 115 -3.99 1.82 -6.60
N ALA A 116 -4.36 0.57 -6.27
CA ALA A 116 -3.40 -0.43 -5.82
C ALA A 116 -2.39 -0.80 -6.91
N VAL A 117 -2.82 -0.98 -8.16
CA VAL A 117 -1.96 -1.22 -9.33
C VAL A 117 -0.97 -0.08 -9.52
N THR A 118 -1.43 1.17 -9.49
CA THR A 118 -0.57 2.35 -9.65
C THR A 118 0.51 2.40 -8.56
N VAL A 119 0.14 2.14 -7.30
CA VAL A 119 1.10 2.07 -6.18
C VAL A 119 2.09 0.91 -6.36
N SER A 120 1.62 -0.27 -6.81
CA SER A 120 2.48 -1.43 -7.02
C SER A 120 3.52 -1.20 -8.12
N LEU A 121 3.11 -0.63 -9.25
CA LEU A 121 4.02 -0.30 -10.36
C LEU A 121 5.04 0.76 -9.95
N GLU A 122 4.60 1.79 -9.22
CA GLU A 122 5.48 2.81 -8.66
C GLU A 122 6.50 2.20 -7.68
N ALA A 123 6.05 1.30 -6.80
CA ALA A 123 6.89 0.62 -5.84
C ALA A 123 7.98 -0.19 -6.53
N VAL A 124 7.62 -1.03 -7.52
CA VAL A 124 8.58 -1.84 -8.28
C VAL A 124 9.59 -0.95 -9.01
N ARG A 125 9.14 0.13 -9.67
CA ARG A 125 10.05 1.08 -10.30
C ARG A 125 10.99 1.70 -9.28
N PHE A 126 10.46 2.20 -8.17
CA PHE A 126 11.24 2.88 -7.14
C PHE A 126 12.30 1.96 -6.52
N PHE A 127 11.92 0.73 -6.16
CA PHE A 127 12.87 -0.26 -5.63
C PHE A 127 13.98 -0.59 -6.62
N ARG A 128 13.68 -0.62 -7.92
CA ARG A 128 14.64 -0.92 -8.98
C ARG A 128 15.58 0.25 -9.28
N GLU A 129 15.05 1.46 -9.37
CA GLU A 129 15.75 2.62 -9.94
C GLU A 129 16.27 3.60 -8.89
N GLU A 130 15.56 3.73 -7.76
CA GLU A 130 15.78 4.82 -6.81
C GLU A 130 16.42 4.36 -5.50
N ASN A 131 16.12 3.13 -5.06
CA ASN A 131 16.78 2.55 -3.90
C ASN A 131 18.28 2.30 -4.17
N PRO A 132 19.11 2.22 -3.11
CA PRO A 132 20.50 1.83 -3.26
C PRO A 132 20.64 0.54 -4.06
N LYS A 133 21.62 0.48 -4.97
CA LYS A 133 21.82 -0.68 -5.85
C LYS A 133 21.89 -1.99 -5.06
N GLY A 134 21.06 -2.96 -5.45
CA GLY A 134 20.96 -4.27 -4.82
C GLY A 134 20.13 -4.32 -3.53
N ALA A 135 19.65 -3.19 -3.00
CA ALA A 135 18.80 -3.17 -1.81
C ALA A 135 17.41 -3.78 -2.09
N GLY A 136 16.86 -3.53 -3.28
CA GLY A 136 15.54 -4.02 -3.67
C GLY A 136 14.43 -3.44 -2.80
N GLY A 137 13.45 -4.26 -2.41
CA GLY A 137 12.35 -3.83 -1.55
C GLY A 137 11.28 -4.89 -1.37
N LEU A 138 10.30 -4.63 -0.50
CA LEU A 138 9.18 -5.52 -0.25
C LEU A 138 7.85 -4.81 -0.54
N LEU A 139 7.12 -5.29 -1.54
CA LEU A 139 5.74 -4.89 -1.79
C LEU A 139 4.80 -5.83 -1.04
N MET A 140 4.15 -5.33 0.00
CA MET A 140 3.11 -6.05 0.74
C MET A 140 1.74 -5.61 0.24
N GLN A 141 0.99 -6.53 -0.37
CA GLN A 141 -0.35 -6.25 -0.84
C GLN A 141 -1.41 -6.72 0.16
N VAL A 142 -2.31 -5.81 0.56
CA VAL A 142 -3.42 -6.15 1.46
C VAL A 142 -4.63 -6.58 0.64
N SER A 143 -4.85 -7.89 0.60
CA SER A 143 -6.02 -8.50 0.00
C SER A 143 -7.10 -8.84 1.04
N SER A 144 -7.96 -9.81 0.75
CA SER A 144 -9.05 -10.28 1.60
C SER A 144 -9.40 -11.73 1.28
N LEU A 145 -9.82 -12.50 2.29
CA LEU A 145 -10.46 -13.82 2.07
C LEU A 145 -11.64 -13.75 1.10
N CYS A 146 -12.30 -12.58 1.02
CA CYS A 146 -13.40 -12.33 0.10
C CYS A 146 -12.96 -12.31 -1.39
N ALA A 147 -11.66 -12.31 -1.68
CA ALA A 147 -11.10 -12.51 -3.03
C ALA A 147 -11.27 -13.96 -3.51
N MET A 148 -11.26 -14.93 -2.60
CA MET A 148 -11.45 -16.36 -2.93
C MET A 148 -12.91 -16.77 -2.97
N LYS A 149 -13.66 -16.30 -1.98
CA LYS A 149 -15.03 -16.75 -1.73
C LYS A 149 -15.91 -15.54 -1.56
N GLY A 150 -16.72 -15.26 -2.58
CA GLY A 150 -17.76 -14.25 -2.49
C GLY A 150 -18.78 -14.62 -1.42
N VAL A 151 -19.21 -13.63 -0.63
CA VAL A 151 -20.40 -13.72 0.20
C VAL A 151 -21.44 -12.70 -0.29
N PRO A 152 -22.74 -12.90 -0.03
CA PRO A 152 -23.76 -11.94 -0.42
C PRO A 152 -23.43 -10.52 0.07
N LYS A 153 -23.83 -9.52 -0.74
CA LYS A 153 -23.65 -8.08 -0.48
C LYS A 153 -22.23 -7.52 -0.60
N ILE A 154 -21.26 -8.28 -1.11
CA ILE A 154 -19.91 -7.75 -1.37
C ILE A 154 -19.40 -8.05 -2.77
N ALA A 155 -20.30 -8.29 -3.74
CA ALA A 155 -19.94 -8.74 -5.09
C ALA A 155 -18.84 -7.86 -5.73
N PHE A 156 -19.05 -6.55 -5.82
CA PHE A 156 -18.06 -5.64 -6.40
C PHE A 156 -16.78 -5.57 -5.59
N TYR A 157 -16.86 -5.55 -4.25
CA TYR A 157 -15.67 -5.56 -3.40
C TYR A 157 -14.82 -6.83 -3.62
N SER A 158 -15.45 -8.00 -3.56
CA SER A 158 -14.83 -9.29 -3.88
C SER A 158 -14.20 -9.30 -5.25
N SER A 159 -14.89 -8.79 -6.27
CA SER A 159 -14.34 -8.67 -7.63
C SER A 159 -13.09 -7.81 -7.69
N THR A 160 -13.05 -6.67 -6.98
CA THR A 160 -11.84 -5.82 -6.95
C THR A 160 -10.65 -6.54 -6.31
N LYS A 161 -10.88 -7.31 -5.24
CA LYS A 161 -9.80 -8.03 -4.53
C LYS A 161 -9.35 -9.27 -5.29
N ALA A 162 -10.25 -9.99 -5.95
CA ALA A 162 -9.89 -11.09 -6.85
C ALA A 162 -9.04 -10.60 -8.04
N ALA A 163 -9.40 -9.45 -8.64
CA ALA A 163 -8.61 -8.84 -9.70
C ALA A 163 -7.22 -8.41 -9.20
N LEU A 164 -7.14 -7.83 -8.00
CA LEU A 164 -5.88 -7.42 -7.39
C LEU A 164 -4.96 -8.60 -7.07
N ASP A 165 -5.52 -9.71 -6.59
CA ASP A 165 -4.77 -10.94 -6.30
C ASP A 165 -4.07 -11.46 -7.56
N LEU A 166 -4.83 -11.65 -8.65
CA LEU A 166 -4.28 -12.16 -9.89
C LEU A 166 -3.23 -11.21 -10.48
N PHE A 167 -3.46 -9.90 -10.40
CA PHE A 167 -2.45 -8.92 -10.80
C PHE A 167 -1.17 -9.06 -9.97
N THR A 168 -1.29 -9.24 -8.65
CA THR A 168 -0.14 -9.33 -7.74
C THR A 168 0.65 -10.61 -7.96
N GLU A 169 -0.04 -11.74 -8.18
CA GLU A 169 0.55 -13.04 -8.51
C GLU A 169 1.40 -12.94 -9.79
N VAL A 170 0.83 -12.37 -10.87
CA VAL A 170 1.56 -12.21 -12.14
C VAL A 170 2.72 -11.23 -11.98
N LEU A 171 2.52 -10.09 -11.30
CA LEU A 171 3.57 -9.11 -11.05
C LEU A 171 4.76 -9.74 -10.29
N ALA A 172 4.50 -10.61 -9.32
CA ALA A 172 5.55 -11.30 -8.57
C ALA A 172 6.43 -12.19 -9.47
N GLN A 173 5.85 -12.80 -10.51
CA GLN A 173 6.57 -13.63 -11.49
C GLN A 173 7.38 -12.80 -12.49
N GLU A 174 6.96 -11.56 -12.78
CA GLU A 174 7.64 -10.66 -13.72
C GLU A 174 8.85 -9.94 -13.10
N VAL A 175 8.94 -9.88 -11.78
CA VAL A 175 10.07 -9.27 -11.06
C VAL A 175 11.31 -10.15 -11.17
N LEU A 176 12.38 -9.61 -11.77
CA LEU A 176 13.64 -10.34 -11.93
C LEU A 176 14.34 -10.55 -10.57
N PRO A 177 14.88 -11.75 -10.30
CA PRO A 177 15.62 -12.02 -9.06
C PRO A 177 16.76 -11.02 -8.79
N ALA A 178 17.41 -10.52 -9.85
CA ALA A 178 18.49 -9.54 -9.77
C ALA A 178 18.05 -8.17 -9.21
N TRP A 179 16.74 -7.85 -9.20
CA TRP A 179 16.23 -6.62 -8.61
C TRP A 179 16.11 -6.71 -7.08
N ASN A 180 16.21 -7.90 -6.50
CA ASN A 180 16.04 -8.15 -5.06
C ASN A 180 14.69 -7.59 -4.51
N ILE A 181 13.67 -7.54 -5.36
CA ILE A 181 12.33 -7.11 -4.98
C ILE A 181 11.52 -8.36 -4.62
N LYS A 182 10.85 -8.31 -3.47
CA LYS A 182 9.90 -9.32 -3.03
C LYS A 182 8.50 -8.75 -3.17
N VAL A 183 7.61 -9.49 -3.80
CA VAL A 183 6.18 -9.17 -3.81
C VAL A 183 5.50 -10.24 -2.96
N HIS A 184 4.86 -9.82 -1.87
CA HIS A 184 4.09 -10.73 -1.04
C HIS A 184 2.79 -11.05 -1.75
N ASP A 185 2.73 -12.24 -2.34
CA ASP A 185 1.50 -12.83 -2.84
C ASP A 185 0.73 -13.42 -1.65
N PRO A 186 -0.47 -12.90 -1.31
CA PRO A 186 -1.31 -13.47 -0.25
C PRO A 186 -1.78 -14.91 -0.54
N ASN A 187 -1.53 -15.44 -1.74
CA ASN A 187 -1.95 -16.74 -2.21
C ASN A 187 -0.81 -17.74 -2.40
N SER A 188 0.43 -17.38 -2.04
CA SER A 188 1.61 -18.24 -2.23
C SER A 188 1.57 -19.58 -1.49
N ASP A 189 0.64 -19.73 -0.53
CA ASP A 189 0.45 -20.95 0.27
C ASP A 189 -0.65 -21.88 -0.29
N ARG A 190 -1.14 -21.65 -1.52
CA ARG A 190 -2.18 -22.47 -2.18
C ARG A 190 -1.64 -23.60 -3.04
#